data_AF-A0AAV1TIT4-F1
#
_entry.id   AF-A0AAV1TIT4-F1
#
_cell.length_a   1.000
_cell.length_b   1.000
_cell.length_c   1.000
_cell.angle_alpha   90.00
_cell.angle_beta   90.00
_cell.angle_gamma   90.00
#
_symmetry.space_group_name_H-M   'P 1'
#
loop_
_entity.id
_entity.type
_entity.pdbx_description
1 polymer ?
#
loop_
_entity_poly.entity_id
_entity_poly.type
_entity_poly.pdbx_seq_one_letter_code
_entity_poly.pdbx_strand_id
1 'polypeptide(L)'
;MQVTFDLSNLTGRAKTWALGIKLHDPNVFESLEILKSRLKETFEPPRADFRPCSALLRLKKGKRDVHAYAQHLRYLASSVTENLVDEHTFINVFIYGLVDGPVKTYMFREDFHTLEKEIAYAEQGDFSLRQSQAISSNYRPTRRQETGGPEPMDLCYIESENSRSLSNKRTARCHRCQKIVHYAHE
;
A
#
# COMPACT_ATOMS: atom_id res chain seq x y z
N MET A 1 -41.51 -10.42 15.14
CA MET A 1 -41.36 -9.04 15.66
C MET A 1 -40.21 -8.28 14.99
N GLN A 2 -39.05 -8.91 14.74
CA GLN A 2 -37.87 -8.22 14.21
C GLN A 2 -38.02 -7.76 12.75
N VAL A 3 -38.40 -8.67 11.84
CA VAL A 3 -38.54 -8.37 10.39
C VAL A 3 -39.55 -7.24 10.11
N THR A 4 -40.66 -7.19 10.84
CA THR A 4 -41.67 -6.11 10.70
C THR A 4 -41.14 -4.75 11.09
N PHE A 5 -40.28 -4.69 12.12
CA PHE A 5 -39.60 -3.47 12.53
C PHE A 5 -38.58 -3.04 11.47
N ASP A 6 -37.75 -3.97 10.97
CA ASP A 6 -36.78 -3.68 9.91
C ASP A 6 -37.42 -3.20 8.61
N LEU A 7 -38.55 -3.81 8.21
CA LEU A 7 -39.38 -3.36 7.09
C LEU A 7 -39.90 -1.93 7.28
N SER A 8 -40.22 -1.55 8.52
CA SER A 8 -40.72 -0.21 8.82
C SER A 8 -39.63 0.86 8.69
N ASN A 9 -38.38 0.48 8.94
CA ASN A 9 -37.18 1.31 8.77
C ASN A 9 -36.78 1.50 7.30
N LEU A 10 -37.29 0.67 6.38
CA LEU A 10 -37.07 0.89 4.94
C LEU A 10 -37.75 2.19 4.50
N THR A 11 -37.10 2.89 3.57
CA THR A 11 -37.61 4.15 2.98
C THR A 11 -37.52 4.13 1.46
N GLY A 12 -38.29 5.00 0.82
CA GLY A 12 -38.31 5.14 -0.65
C GLY A 12 -38.66 3.85 -1.39
N ARG A 13 -37.94 3.58 -2.48
CA ARG A 13 -38.21 2.46 -3.40
C ARG A 13 -38.09 1.09 -2.73
N ALA A 14 -37.20 0.94 -1.75
CA ALA A 14 -37.02 -0.31 -1.02
C ALA A 14 -38.28 -0.67 -0.21
N LYS A 15 -38.93 0.32 0.40
CA LYS A 15 -40.17 0.12 1.16
C LYS A 15 -41.31 -0.31 0.24
N THR A 16 -41.52 0.40 -0.87
CA THR A 16 -42.59 0.09 -1.83
C THR A 16 -42.42 -1.30 -2.43
N TRP A 17 -41.18 -1.66 -2.80
CA TRP A 17 -40.84 -2.99 -3.28
C TRP A 17 -41.15 -4.08 -2.24
N ALA A 18 -40.67 -3.90 -1.00
CA ALA A 18 -40.84 -4.90 0.06
C ALA A 18 -42.32 -5.10 0.44
N LEU A 19 -43.10 -4.02 0.51
CA LEU A 19 -44.54 -4.09 0.74
C LEU A 19 -45.29 -4.73 -0.44
N GLY A 20 -44.85 -4.50 -1.68
CA GLY A 20 -45.42 -5.11 -2.87
C GLY A 20 -45.28 -6.62 -2.86
N ILE A 21 -44.08 -7.14 -2.59
CA ILE A 21 -43.86 -8.59 -2.43
C ILE A 21 -44.63 -9.12 -1.21
N LYS A 22 -44.62 -8.34 -0.13
CA LYS A 22 -45.51 -8.39 1.05
C LYS A 22 -46.92 -8.88 0.73
N LEU A 23 -47.53 -8.15 -0.19
CA LEU A 23 -48.94 -8.23 -0.54
C LEU A 23 -49.27 -9.49 -1.34
N HIS A 24 -48.32 -9.97 -2.14
CA HIS A 24 -48.47 -11.21 -2.90
C HIS A 24 -48.33 -12.45 -2.00
N ASP A 25 -47.36 -12.45 -1.08
CA ASP A 25 -47.11 -13.57 -0.17
C ASP A 25 -46.79 -13.06 1.25
N PRO A 26 -47.69 -13.26 2.23
CA PRO A 26 -47.52 -12.73 3.59
C PRO A 26 -46.28 -13.24 4.34
N ASN A 27 -45.79 -14.43 3.97
CA ASN A 27 -44.67 -15.12 4.62
C ASN A 27 -43.33 -15.04 3.86
N VAL A 28 -43.18 -14.17 2.85
CA VAL A 28 -41.92 -14.06 2.07
C VAL A 28 -40.68 -13.78 2.94
N PHE A 29 -40.84 -13.00 4.01
CA PHE A 29 -39.74 -12.61 4.88
C PHE A 29 -39.83 -13.35 6.21
N GLU A 30 -39.47 -14.64 6.21
CA GLU A 30 -39.47 -15.47 7.42
C GLU A 30 -38.35 -15.08 8.40
N SER A 31 -37.24 -14.54 7.90
CA SER A 31 -36.06 -14.13 8.68
C SER A 31 -35.43 -12.85 8.14
N LEU A 32 -34.68 -12.15 9.00
CA LEU A 32 -33.85 -11.00 8.64
C LEU A 32 -32.85 -11.35 7.52
N GLU A 33 -32.28 -12.55 7.56
CA GLU A 33 -31.31 -13.00 6.57
C GLU A 33 -31.93 -13.17 5.18
N ILE A 34 -33.18 -13.64 5.13
CA ILE A 34 -33.95 -13.72 3.88
C ILE A 34 -34.25 -12.30 3.36
N LEU A 35 -34.67 -11.38 4.23
CA LEU A 35 -34.90 -9.98 3.86
C LEU A 35 -33.63 -9.33 3.30
N LYS A 36 -32.48 -9.49 3.98
CA LYS A 36 -31.18 -8.99 3.51
C LYS A 36 -30.79 -9.59 2.16
N SER A 37 -30.92 -10.90 2.02
CA SER A 37 -30.59 -11.62 0.78
C SER A 37 -31.45 -11.12 -0.40
N ARG A 38 -32.77 -11.00 -0.21
CA ARG A 38 -33.70 -10.48 -1.23
C ARG A 38 -33.43 -9.02 -1.59
N LEU A 39 -33.08 -8.19 -0.59
CA LEU A 39 -32.69 -6.80 -0.82
C LEU A 39 -31.41 -6.73 -1.66
N LYS A 40 -30.40 -7.55 -1.35
CA LYS A 40 -29.19 -7.67 -2.17
C LYS A 40 -29.55 -8.10 -3.58
N GLU A 41 -30.27 -9.20 -3.75
CA GLU A 41 -30.69 -9.73 -5.06
C GLU A 41 -31.39 -8.69 -5.95
N THR A 42 -32.21 -7.83 -5.35
CA THR A 42 -33.02 -6.85 -6.12
C THR A 42 -32.26 -5.55 -6.40
N PHE A 43 -31.51 -5.04 -5.42
CA PHE A 43 -30.92 -3.71 -5.49
C PHE A 43 -29.42 -3.70 -5.81
N GLU A 44 -28.75 -4.84 -5.68
CA GLU A 44 -27.33 -4.97 -5.99
C GLU A 44 -27.12 -5.05 -7.51
N PRO A 45 -26.32 -4.15 -8.09
CA PRO A 45 -26.00 -4.24 -9.51
C PRO A 45 -25.25 -5.55 -9.82
N PRO A 46 -25.43 -6.16 -11.01
CA PRO A 46 -24.76 -7.41 -11.40
C PRO A 46 -23.24 -7.43 -11.35
N ARG A 47 -22.60 -6.26 -11.21
CA ARG A 47 -21.14 -6.07 -11.12
C ARG A 47 -20.78 -5.12 -9.98
N ALA A 48 -21.46 -5.24 -8.84
CA ALA A 48 -21.19 -4.41 -7.65
C ALA A 48 -19.72 -4.46 -7.24
N ASP A 49 -19.09 -5.64 -7.30
CA ASP A 49 -17.70 -5.87 -6.93
C ASP A 49 -16.66 -5.39 -7.94
N PHE A 50 -17.07 -5.18 -9.19
CA PHE A 50 -16.13 -4.81 -10.24
C PHE A 50 -15.38 -3.52 -9.92
N ARG A 51 -16.09 -2.52 -9.36
CA ARG A 51 -15.50 -1.24 -8.98
C ARG A 51 -14.46 -1.38 -7.85
N PRO A 52 -14.78 -1.94 -6.68
CA PRO A 52 -13.81 -2.08 -5.60
C PRO A 52 -12.66 -3.03 -5.98
N CYS A 53 -12.91 -4.15 -6.65
CA CYS A 53 -11.83 -5.04 -7.12
C CYS A 53 -10.91 -4.34 -8.14
N SER A 54 -11.47 -3.59 -9.09
CA SER A 54 -10.64 -2.82 -10.02
C SER A 54 -9.85 -1.71 -9.33
N ALA A 55 -10.40 -1.08 -8.29
CA ALA A 55 -9.70 -0.05 -7.52
C ALA A 55 -8.56 -0.68 -6.70
N LEU A 56 -8.79 -1.86 -6.13
CA LEU A 56 -7.81 -2.63 -5.38
C LEU A 56 -6.62 -3.04 -6.27
N LEU A 57 -6.86 -3.55 -7.48
CA LEU A 57 -5.79 -3.88 -8.43
C LEU A 57 -4.96 -2.67 -8.89
N ARG A 58 -5.54 -1.47 -8.85
CA ARG A 58 -4.87 -0.22 -9.20
C ARG A 58 -4.25 0.48 -7.99
N LEU A 59 -4.42 -0.07 -6.79
CA LEU A 59 -4.02 0.58 -5.57
C LEU A 59 -2.49 0.67 -5.49
N LYS A 60 -2.00 1.89 -5.30
CA LYS A 60 -0.58 2.20 -5.07
C LYS A 60 -0.47 3.27 -3.99
N LYS A 61 0.56 3.19 -3.15
CA LYS A 61 0.87 4.21 -2.13
C LYS A 61 1.01 5.59 -2.79
N GLY A 62 1.80 5.67 -3.87
CA GLY A 62 2.06 6.92 -4.57
C GLY A 62 2.70 7.95 -3.64
N LYS A 63 2.13 9.16 -3.55
CA LYS A 63 2.59 10.23 -2.66
C LYS A 63 1.99 10.19 -1.25
N ARG A 64 1.11 9.21 -0.96
CA ARG A 64 0.47 9.07 0.34
C ARG A 64 1.47 8.51 1.36
N ASP A 65 1.26 8.81 2.64
CA ASP A 65 1.97 8.09 3.69
C ASP A 65 1.48 6.62 3.76
N VAL A 66 2.17 5.79 4.54
CA VAL A 66 1.83 4.37 4.67
C VAL A 66 0.46 4.20 5.34
N HIS A 67 0.15 5.05 6.33
CA HIS A 67 -1.11 4.98 7.07
C HIS A 67 -2.34 5.26 6.19
N ALA A 68 -2.35 6.37 5.45
CA ALA A 68 -3.45 6.73 4.55
C ALA A 68 -3.59 5.72 3.40
N TYR A 69 -2.48 5.14 2.94
CA TYR A 69 -2.50 4.04 2.00
C TYR A 69 -3.18 2.79 2.60
N ALA A 70 -2.81 2.40 3.81
CA ALA A 70 -3.40 1.28 4.53
C ALA A 70 -4.91 1.49 4.79
N GLN A 71 -5.32 2.69 5.21
CA GLN A 71 -6.74 3.01 5.39
C GLN A 71 -7.53 2.88 4.09
N HIS A 72 -6.95 3.28 2.96
CA HIS A 72 -7.60 3.12 1.66
C HIS A 72 -7.75 1.64 1.28
N LEU A 73 -6.75 0.80 1.58
CA LEU A 73 -6.86 -0.63 1.38
C LEU A 73 -7.94 -1.25 2.27
N ARG A 74 -8.01 -0.91 3.56
CA ARG A 74 -9.06 -1.39 4.48
C ARG A 74 -10.45 -1.00 4.01
N TYR A 75 -10.62 0.23 3.54
CA TYR A 75 -11.86 0.69 2.94
C TYR A 75 -12.25 -0.18 1.74
N LEU A 76 -11.31 -0.42 0.81
CA LEU A 76 -11.56 -1.27 -0.35
C LEU A 76 -11.87 -2.71 0.06
N ALA A 77 -11.14 -3.29 1.02
CA ALA A 77 -11.40 -4.62 1.56
C ALA A 77 -12.81 -4.73 2.14
N SER A 78 -13.28 -3.71 2.87
CA SER A 78 -14.64 -3.68 3.42
C SER A 78 -15.74 -3.52 2.36
N SER A 79 -15.39 -3.03 1.17
CA SER A 79 -16.34 -2.79 0.07
C SER A 79 -16.44 -3.96 -0.91
N VAL A 80 -15.50 -4.91 -0.87
CA VAL A 80 -15.56 -6.15 -1.65
C VAL A 80 -16.49 -7.12 -0.93
N THR A 81 -17.39 -7.77 -1.67
CA THR A 81 -18.28 -8.79 -1.09
C THR A 81 -17.49 -9.92 -0.43
N GLU A 82 -18.08 -10.47 0.63
CA GLU A 82 -17.49 -11.57 1.39
C GLU A 82 -17.16 -12.74 0.45
N ASN A 83 -15.92 -13.24 0.55
CA ASN A 83 -15.37 -14.40 -0.17
C ASN A 83 -14.86 -14.18 -1.61
N LEU A 84 -14.86 -12.94 -2.12
CA LEU A 84 -14.33 -12.71 -3.49
C LEU A 84 -12.80 -12.66 -3.54
N VAL A 85 -12.15 -12.21 -2.45
CA VAL A 85 -10.71 -11.97 -2.38
C VAL A 85 -10.18 -12.54 -1.07
N ASP A 86 -9.13 -13.35 -1.16
CA ASP A 86 -8.46 -13.95 0.00
C ASP A 86 -7.54 -12.95 0.71
N GLU A 87 -7.30 -13.18 2.01
CA GLU A 87 -6.42 -12.35 2.84
C GLU A 87 -5.01 -12.24 2.26
N HIS A 88 -4.47 -13.34 1.73
CA HIS A 88 -3.17 -13.34 1.07
C HIS A 88 -3.14 -12.41 -0.16
N THR A 89 -4.27 -12.26 -0.87
CA THR A 89 -4.35 -11.34 -2.01
C THR A 89 -4.30 -9.88 -1.55
N PHE A 90 -4.96 -9.54 -0.44
CA PHE A 90 -4.88 -8.20 0.14
C PHE A 90 -3.45 -7.86 0.59
N ILE A 91 -2.76 -8.80 1.24
CA ILE A 91 -1.36 -8.65 1.64
C ILE A 91 -0.48 -8.40 0.42
N ASN A 92 -0.60 -9.25 -0.61
CA ASN A 92 0.16 -9.06 -1.85
C ASN A 92 -0.08 -7.69 -2.48
N VAL A 93 -1.35 -7.28 -2.62
CA VAL A 93 -1.68 -5.97 -3.18
C VAL A 93 -1.10 -4.83 -2.33
N PHE A 94 -1.13 -4.96 -1.01
CA PHE A 94 -0.50 -4.01 -0.11
C PHE A 94 1.00 -3.86 -0.40
N ILE A 95 1.75 -4.98 -0.38
CA ILE A 95 3.20 -5.01 -0.59
C ILE A 95 3.56 -4.49 -2.00
N TYR A 96 2.88 -4.98 -3.05
CA TYR A 96 3.15 -4.58 -4.42
C TYR A 96 2.87 -3.08 -4.66
N GLY A 97 1.85 -2.53 -4.00
CA GLY A 97 1.51 -1.12 -4.11
C GLY A 97 2.39 -0.18 -3.30
N LEU A 98 3.27 -0.67 -2.42
CA LEU A 98 4.28 0.14 -1.75
C LEU A 98 5.32 0.68 -2.75
N VAL A 99 5.86 1.86 -2.43
CA VAL A 99 7.00 2.45 -3.14
C VAL A 99 8.25 1.62 -2.85
N ASP A 100 9.09 1.41 -3.86
CA ASP A 100 10.34 0.68 -3.70
C ASP A 100 11.26 1.39 -2.70
N GLY A 101 11.79 0.62 -1.75
CA GLY A 101 12.57 1.14 -0.63
C GLY A 101 12.63 0.14 0.52
N PRO A 102 13.25 0.52 1.65
CA PRO A 102 13.55 -0.43 2.72
C PRO A 102 12.29 -1.09 3.29
N VAL A 103 11.21 -0.33 3.50
CA VAL A 103 9.92 -0.89 3.99
C VAL A 103 9.47 -2.05 3.10
N LYS A 104 9.34 -1.82 1.80
CA LYS A 104 8.91 -2.85 0.84
C LYS A 104 9.87 -4.04 0.80
N THR A 105 11.17 -3.79 0.87
CA THR A 105 12.19 -4.86 0.92
C THR A 105 12.05 -5.71 2.19
N TYR A 106 11.75 -5.11 3.34
CA TYR A 106 11.50 -5.86 4.57
C TYR A 106 10.21 -6.67 4.49
N MET A 107 9.14 -6.13 3.91
CA MET A 107 7.88 -6.87 3.76
C MET A 107 8.05 -8.15 2.94
N PHE A 108 8.88 -8.14 1.89
CA PHE A 108 9.16 -9.36 1.08
C PHE A 108 10.00 -10.42 1.79
N ARG A 109 10.60 -10.11 2.95
CA ARG A 109 11.47 -11.04 3.69
C ARG A 109 10.75 -11.74 4.83
N GLU A 110 9.63 -11.19 5.27
CA GLU A 110 8.89 -11.66 6.42
C GLU A 110 7.58 -12.30 5.96
N ASP A 111 7.18 -13.40 6.59
CA ASP A 111 5.94 -14.09 6.27
C ASP A 111 4.81 -13.58 7.16
N PHE A 112 3.79 -12.99 6.53
CA PHE A 112 2.60 -12.52 7.22
C PHE A 112 1.37 -13.32 6.80
N HIS A 113 0.55 -13.69 7.79
CA HIS A 113 -0.70 -14.42 7.57
C HIS A 113 -1.94 -13.53 7.69
N THR A 114 -1.78 -12.25 8.07
CA THR A 114 -2.90 -11.33 8.27
C THR A 114 -2.58 -9.94 7.77
N LEU A 115 -3.54 -9.28 7.14
CA LEU A 115 -3.36 -7.94 6.58
C LEU A 115 -3.01 -6.89 7.66
N GLU A 116 -3.60 -7.00 8.85
CA GLU A 116 -3.38 -6.00 9.90
C GLU A 116 -1.96 -6.05 10.50
N LYS A 117 -1.38 -7.25 10.62
CA LYS A 117 0.02 -7.40 11.06
C LYS A 117 1.00 -6.79 10.05
N GLU A 118 0.76 -7.05 8.76
CA GLU A 118 1.52 -6.46 7.66
C GLU A 118 1.49 -4.93 7.72
N ILE A 119 0.29 -4.34 7.86
CA ILE A 119 0.13 -2.88 7.95
C ILE A 119 0.88 -2.32 9.16
N ALA A 120 0.72 -2.92 10.35
CA ALA A 120 1.39 -2.44 11.55
C ALA A 120 2.91 -2.47 11.42
N TYR A 121 3.45 -3.52 10.81
CA TYR A 121 4.88 -3.66 10.58
C TYR A 121 5.40 -2.65 9.54
N ALA A 122 4.66 -2.42 8.46
CA ALA A 122 4.99 -1.40 7.47
C ALA A 122 4.96 0.02 8.05
N GLU A 123 3.97 0.34 8.90
CA GLU A 123 3.88 1.61 9.60
C GLU A 123 5.05 1.82 10.57
N GLN A 124 5.41 0.79 11.33
CA GLN A 124 6.58 0.81 12.22
C GLN A 124 7.89 1.01 11.43
N GLY A 125 8.04 0.32 10.30
CA GLY A 125 9.20 0.45 9.42
C GLY A 125 9.33 1.85 8.84
N ASP A 126 8.23 2.43 8.33
CA ASP A 126 8.21 3.80 7.79
C ASP A 126 8.53 4.82 8.89
N PHE A 127 7.99 4.65 10.09
CA PHE A 127 8.30 5.50 11.25
C PHE A 127 9.78 5.45 11.62
N SER A 128 10.37 4.26 11.76
CA SER A 128 11.78 4.07 12.07
C SER A 128 12.71 4.68 11.01
N LEU A 129 12.37 4.54 9.73
CA LEU A 129 13.12 5.16 8.64
C LEU A 129 13.07 6.69 8.70
N ARG A 130 11.89 7.27 8.93
CA ARG A 130 11.75 8.72 9.06
C ARG A 130 12.50 9.25 10.28
N GLN A 131 12.49 8.51 11.38
CA GLN A 131 13.25 8.86 12.59
C GLN A 131 14.77 8.81 12.34
N SER A 132 15.28 7.77 11.71
CA SER A 132 16.72 7.67 11.40
C SER A 132 17.20 8.75 10.43
N GLN A 133 16.38 9.13 9.43
CA GLN A 133 16.66 10.25 8.53
C GLN A 133 16.69 11.59 9.28
N ALA A 134 15.75 11.82 10.19
CA ALA A 134 15.73 13.03 11.00
C ALA A 134 16.98 13.15 11.89
N ILE A 135 17.42 12.05 12.51
CA ILE A 135 18.63 12.01 13.34
C ILE A 135 19.88 12.23 12.48
N SER A 136 20.00 11.55 11.34
CA SER A 136 21.14 11.68 10.42
C SER A 136 21.26 13.09 9.83
N SER A 137 20.14 13.75 9.51
CA SER A 137 20.15 15.13 9.00
C SER A 137 20.70 16.14 10.02
N ASN A 138 20.55 15.87 11.32
CA ASN A 138 21.05 16.74 12.39
C ASN A 138 22.52 16.45 12.74
N TYR A 139 23.04 15.29 12.32
CA TYR A 139 24.44 14.89 12.51
C TYR A 139 25.27 15.25 11.27
N ARG A 140 25.40 16.54 10.97
CA ARG A 140 26.57 17.02 10.20
C ARG A 140 27.67 17.30 11.21
N PRO A 141 28.66 16.40 11.41
CA PRO A 141 29.82 16.78 12.20
C PRO A 141 30.48 17.98 11.50
N THR A 142 30.55 19.11 12.19
CA THR A 142 31.43 20.21 11.78
C THR A 142 32.83 19.62 11.66
N ARG A 143 33.39 19.66 10.44
CA ARG A 143 34.77 19.27 10.15
C ARG A 143 35.71 20.01 11.10
N ARG A 144 36.09 19.39 12.22
CA ARG A 144 37.19 19.87 13.04
C ARG A 144 38.46 19.63 12.25
N GLN A 145 39.06 20.71 11.74
CA GLN A 145 40.46 20.69 11.35
C GLN A 145 41.27 20.60 12.64
N GLU A 146 41.50 19.39 13.14
CA GLU A 146 42.53 19.13 14.13
C GLU A 146 43.74 18.53 13.42
N THR A 147 44.85 19.25 13.55
CA THR A 147 46.14 18.98 12.94
C THR A 147 46.75 17.69 13.46
N GLY A 148 47.00 16.73 12.55
CA GLY A 148 48.17 15.85 12.67
C GLY A 148 47.99 14.49 13.37
N GLY A 149 46.84 13.82 13.23
CA GLY A 149 46.69 12.40 13.56
C GLY A 149 46.26 11.56 12.34
N PRO A 150 46.56 10.25 12.27
CA PRO A 150 45.97 9.38 11.26
C PRO A 150 44.45 9.37 11.43
N GLU A 151 43.75 9.73 10.36
CA GLU A 151 42.30 9.83 10.31
C GLU A 151 41.67 8.47 10.68
N PRO A 152 40.80 8.39 11.72
CA PRO A 152 40.12 7.16 12.08
C PRO A 152 39.15 6.78 10.96
N MET A 153 39.16 5.50 10.58
CA MET A 153 38.40 4.99 9.43
C MET A 153 36.89 5.07 9.70
N ASP A 154 36.19 5.92 8.95
CA ASP A 154 34.73 6.01 8.98
C ASP A 154 34.10 4.77 8.33
N LEU A 155 33.58 3.85 9.14
CA LEU A 155 32.95 2.60 8.70
C LEU A 155 31.59 2.77 8.01
N CYS A 156 31.13 4.01 7.82
CA CYS A 156 29.81 4.33 7.25
C CYS A 156 29.82 4.64 5.75
N TYR A 157 30.93 4.41 5.05
CA TYR A 157 30.97 4.53 3.59
C TYR A 157 31.55 3.26 3.00
N ILE A 158 30.70 2.46 2.33
CA ILE A 158 31.22 1.52 1.33
C ILE A 158 31.68 2.41 0.18
N GLU A 159 32.95 2.79 0.19
CA GLU A 159 33.64 3.20 -1.04
C GLU A 159 33.68 1.94 -1.89
N SER A 160 32.65 1.73 -2.70
CA SER A 160 32.87 0.96 -3.92
C SER A 160 34.02 1.67 -4.63
N GLU A 161 35.12 0.96 -4.80
CA GLU A 161 36.37 1.40 -5.45
C GLU A 161 36.12 1.75 -6.92
N ASN A 162 35.33 2.80 -7.15
CA ASN A 162 35.05 3.37 -8.46
C ASN A 162 34.81 4.89 -8.41
N SER A 163 34.93 5.52 -7.23
CA SER A 163 34.60 6.93 -7.04
C SER A 163 35.80 7.89 -6.99
N ARG A 164 37.06 7.42 -7.12
CA ARG A 164 38.24 8.30 -7.31
C ARG A 164 38.36 8.93 -8.71
N SER A 165 37.32 8.86 -9.55
CA SER A 165 37.40 9.31 -10.95
C SER A 165 36.38 10.40 -11.34
N LEU A 166 35.72 11.08 -10.40
CA LEU A 166 34.68 12.07 -10.75
C LEU A 166 35.13 13.54 -10.80
N SER A 167 36.35 13.89 -10.38
CA SER A 167 36.87 15.27 -10.52
C SER A 167 37.63 15.54 -11.83
N ASN A 168 37.99 14.50 -12.61
CA ASN A 168 38.73 14.63 -13.87
C ASN A 168 37.94 14.24 -15.14
N LYS A 169 36.63 13.99 -15.04
CA LYS A 169 35.80 13.48 -16.15
C LYS A 169 35.39 14.50 -17.22
N ARG A 170 35.73 15.78 -17.09
CA ARG A 170 35.39 16.79 -18.13
C ARG A 170 36.43 16.92 -19.24
N THR A 171 37.62 16.31 -19.10
CA THR A 171 38.71 16.44 -20.09
C THR A 171 39.26 15.10 -20.59
N ALA A 172 38.84 13.99 -20.01
CA ALA A 172 39.34 12.67 -20.41
C ALA A 172 38.68 12.21 -21.72
N ARG A 173 39.52 11.85 -22.70
CA ARG A 173 39.12 11.41 -24.05
C ARG A 173 39.34 9.90 -24.18
N CYS A 174 38.41 9.20 -24.83
CA CYS A 174 38.59 7.79 -25.17
C CYS A 174 39.87 7.59 -26.00
N HIS A 175 40.78 6.70 -25.57
CA HIS A 175 42.06 6.47 -26.24
C HIS A 175 41.92 5.98 -27.70
N ARG A 176 40.77 5.40 -28.06
CA ARG A 176 40.53 4.88 -29.42
C ARG A 176 39.91 5.89 -30.38
N CYS A 177 39.05 6.78 -29.89
CA CYS A 177 38.26 7.69 -30.75
C CYS A 177 38.34 9.18 -30.35
N GLN A 178 39.08 9.50 -29.30
CA GLN A 178 39.31 10.84 -28.75
C GLN A 178 38.04 11.64 -28.35
N LYS A 179 36.89 10.97 -28.22
CA LYS A 179 35.62 11.58 -27.77
C LYS A 179 35.43 11.44 -26.25
N ILE A 180 34.73 12.38 -25.64
CA ILE A 180 34.62 12.56 -24.17
C ILE A 180 33.43 11.79 -23.57
N VAL A 181 32.61 11.14 -24.40
CA VAL A 181 31.28 10.63 -23.99
C VAL A 181 31.30 9.18 -23.51
N HIS A 182 32.38 8.43 -23.70
CA HIS A 182 32.47 7.03 -23.29
C HIS A 182 33.92 6.58 -23.05
N TYR A 183 34.09 5.50 -22.29
CA TYR A 183 35.34 4.77 -22.14
C TYR A 183 35.22 3.42 -22.87
N ALA A 184 36.31 2.96 -23.47
CA ALA A 184 36.37 1.61 -24.04
C ALA A 184 36.54 0.61 -22.88
N HIS A 185 35.64 -0.37 -22.80
CA HIS A 185 35.89 -1.60 -22.04
C HIS A 185 36.64 -2.57 -22.94
N GLU A 186 37.70 -3.19 -22.42
CA GLU A 186 38.30 -4.39 -23.01
C GLU A 186 37.33 -5.57 -22.97
#